data_AF-A0A6B9RHD2-F1
#
_entry.id   AF-A0A6B9RHD2-F1
#
_cell.length_a   1.000
_cell.length_b   1.000
_cell.length_c   1.000
_cell.angle_alpha   90.00
_cell.angle_beta   90.00
_cell.angle_gamma   90.00
#
_symmetry.space_group_name_H-M   'P 1'
#
loop_
_entity.id
_entity.type
_entity.pdbx_description
1 polymer ?
#
loop_
_entity_poly.entity_id
_entity_poly.type
_entity_poly.pdbx_seq_one_letter_code
_entity_poly.pdbx_strand_id
1 'polypeptide(L)'
;MVSAVRAAICLILMVVLCQVRGAYIPPKMNQTIQSLLRHYRIDDEQRFDGNKVFPKEPPAGKMETKLLFMGGILDTYEKLLGHMLKQQPTASPQTASISTDSYDRAGPSGDVRDDLKFILEKVRELKKKKFHEQEMILRGLQDLKHVQMDNLVVQSKALWELPWLYEEASSLSDNSKMRRRRRRQARKSQLRG
;
A
#
# COMPACT_ATOMS: atom_id res chain seq x y z
N MET A 1 -22.61 -44.30 15.25
CA MET A 1 -21.43 -43.49 15.67
C MET A 1 -20.45 -43.19 14.53
N VAL A 2 -20.26 -44.07 13.54
CA VAL A 2 -19.32 -43.89 12.40
C VAL A 2 -19.63 -42.67 11.51
N SER A 3 -20.91 -42.31 11.35
CA SER A 3 -21.33 -41.18 10.50
C SER A 3 -20.90 -39.82 11.06
N ALA A 4 -21.02 -39.63 12.39
CA ALA A 4 -20.61 -38.39 13.06
C ALA A 4 -19.08 -38.18 12.99
N VAL A 5 -18.30 -39.26 13.09
CA VAL A 5 -16.83 -39.21 12.98
C VAL A 5 -16.40 -38.81 11.57
N ARG A 6 -17.04 -39.34 10.52
CA ARG A 6 -16.77 -38.94 9.13
C ARG A 6 -17.15 -37.49 8.85
N ALA A 7 -18.28 -37.03 9.38
CA ALA A 7 -18.69 -35.63 9.25
C ALA A 7 -17.71 -34.67 9.95
N ALA A 8 -17.23 -35.02 11.14
CA ALA A 8 -16.24 -34.24 11.87
C ALA A 8 -14.90 -34.17 11.11
N ILE A 9 -14.44 -35.28 10.52
CA ILE A 9 -13.22 -35.31 9.70
C ILE A 9 -13.37 -34.42 8.47
N CYS A 10 -14.52 -34.46 7.76
CA CYS A 10 -14.77 -33.58 6.62
C CYS A 10 -14.80 -32.09 7.00
N LEU A 11 -15.35 -31.75 8.17
CA LEU A 11 -15.36 -30.37 8.67
C LEU A 11 -13.96 -29.89 9.03
N ILE A 12 -13.14 -30.74 9.68
CA ILE A 12 -11.74 -30.41 9.99
C ILE A 12 -10.94 -30.24 8.70
N LEU A 13 -11.12 -31.11 7.72
CA LEU A 13 -10.43 -31.03 6.43
C LEU A 13 -10.87 -29.79 5.64
N MET A 14 -12.15 -29.40 5.71
CA MET A 14 -12.65 -28.14 5.16
C MET A 14 -12.08 -26.93 5.89
N VAL A 15 -11.94 -26.93 7.22
CA VAL A 15 -11.32 -25.82 7.97
C VAL A 15 -9.82 -25.71 7.68
N VAL A 16 -9.11 -26.84 7.50
CA VAL A 16 -7.68 -26.87 7.12
C VAL A 16 -7.47 -26.44 5.67
N LEU A 17 -8.38 -26.75 4.75
CA LEU A 17 -8.34 -26.26 3.37
C LEU A 17 -8.84 -24.81 3.25
N CYS A 18 -9.74 -24.39 4.15
CA CYS A 18 -10.17 -23.01 4.36
C CYS A 18 -9.27 -22.30 5.37
N GLN A 19 -7.97 -22.60 5.40
CA GLN A 19 -6.96 -21.72 6.00
C GLN A 19 -7.25 -20.31 5.49
N VAL A 20 -7.77 -19.48 6.40
CA VAL A 20 -8.18 -18.12 6.14
C VAL A 20 -6.95 -17.44 5.57
N ARG A 21 -6.93 -17.24 4.24
CA ARG A 21 -5.94 -16.40 3.55
C ARG A 21 -6.25 -14.94 3.90
N GLY A 22 -6.26 -14.62 5.19
CA GLY A 22 -6.09 -13.28 5.67
C GLY A 22 -4.64 -12.88 5.38
N ALA A 23 -4.43 -11.69 4.85
CA ALA A 23 -3.10 -11.12 4.76
C ALA A 23 -2.55 -10.97 6.18
N TYR A 24 -1.78 -11.96 6.63
CA TYR A 24 -1.20 -11.99 7.96
C TYR A 24 0.06 -11.14 7.96
N ILE A 25 0.14 -10.16 8.86
CA ILE A 25 1.38 -9.43 9.11
C ILE A 25 2.36 -10.44 9.74
N PRO A 26 3.51 -10.73 9.12
CA PRO A 26 4.46 -11.71 9.66
C PRO A 26 4.88 -11.34 11.09
N PRO A 27 5.17 -12.31 11.99
CA PRO A 27 5.45 -12.01 13.39
C PRO A 27 6.64 -11.06 13.57
N LYS A 28 7.69 -11.25 12.76
CA LYS A 28 8.86 -10.36 12.72
C LYS A 28 8.49 -8.93 12.34
N MET A 29 7.60 -8.76 11.36
CA MET A 29 7.13 -7.43 10.94
C MET A 29 6.40 -6.73 12.08
N ASN A 30 5.51 -7.44 12.77
CA ASN A 30 4.80 -6.87 13.91
C ASN A 30 5.77 -6.50 15.05
N GLN A 31 6.72 -7.36 15.38
CA GLN A 31 7.74 -7.07 16.40
C GLN A 31 8.56 -5.82 16.05
N THR A 32 9.03 -5.69 14.80
CA THR A 32 9.77 -4.51 14.34
C THR A 32 8.89 -3.25 14.38
N ILE A 33 7.61 -3.32 13.99
CA ILE A 33 6.68 -2.18 14.11
C ILE A 33 6.55 -1.75 15.57
N GLN A 34 6.39 -2.69 16.50
CA GLN A 34 6.29 -2.36 17.93
C GLN A 34 7.58 -1.76 18.50
N SER A 35 8.75 -2.25 18.05
CA SER A 35 10.05 -1.66 18.38
C SER A 35 10.13 -0.19 17.94
N LEU A 36 9.79 0.07 16.68
CA LEU A 36 9.79 1.43 16.13
C LEU A 36 8.75 2.33 16.79
N LEU A 37 7.54 1.83 17.10
CA LEU A 37 6.52 2.62 17.79
C LEU A 37 6.94 3.04 19.20
N ARG A 38 7.81 2.26 19.87
CA ARG A 38 8.40 2.66 21.16
C ARG A 38 9.45 3.76 21.00
N HIS A 39 10.20 3.75 19.91
CA HIS A 39 11.19 4.77 19.59
C HIS A 39 10.52 6.08 19.14
N TYR A 40 9.57 6.01 18.20
CA TYR A 40 8.76 7.13 17.71
C TYR A 40 7.52 7.34 18.58
N ARG A 41 7.73 7.48 19.89
CA ARG A 41 6.64 7.62 20.86
C ARG A 41 6.01 9.01 20.77
N ILE A 42 4.69 9.04 20.75
CA ILE A 42 3.83 10.23 20.85
C ILE A 42 2.75 9.96 21.90
N ASP A 43 2.12 11.01 22.41
CA ASP A 43 1.04 10.89 23.39
C ASP A 43 -0.24 10.34 22.76
N ASP A 44 -1.06 9.65 23.56
CA ASP A 44 -2.30 9.05 23.07
C ASP A 44 -3.29 10.11 22.57
N GLU A 45 -3.32 11.29 23.19
CA GLU A 45 -4.12 12.43 22.73
C GLU A 45 -3.74 12.85 21.31
N GLN A 46 -2.44 12.90 21.00
CA GLN A 46 -1.95 13.22 19.66
C GLN A 46 -2.19 12.08 18.68
N ARG A 47 -2.09 10.83 19.14
CA ARG A 47 -2.30 9.64 18.30
C ARG A 47 -3.76 9.47 17.89
N PHE A 48 -4.70 9.89 18.73
CA PHE A 48 -6.13 9.69 18.56
C PHE A 48 -6.92 11.00 18.39
N ASP A 49 -6.26 12.07 17.96
CA ASP A 49 -6.83 13.40 17.72
C ASP A 49 -7.87 13.47 16.57
N GLY A 50 -8.02 12.38 15.80
CA GLY A 50 -8.91 12.28 14.65
C GLY A 50 -8.24 12.59 13.30
N ASN A 51 -7.03 13.14 13.31
CA ASN A 51 -6.26 13.50 12.12
C ASN A 51 -5.43 12.33 11.62
N LYS A 52 -6.09 11.38 10.95
CA LYS A 52 -5.41 10.21 10.39
C LYS A 52 -4.54 10.60 9.20
N VAL A 53 -3.29 10.14 9.19
CA VAL A 53 -2.34 10.30 8.06
C VAL A 53 -2.89 9.68 6.77
N PHE A 54 -3.56 8.54 6.89
CA PHE A 54 -4.23 7.86 5.78
C PHE A 54 -5.70 7.58 6.12
N PRO A 55 -6.63 7.67 5.16
CA PRO A 55 -8.00 7.24 5.40
C PRO A 55 -8.04 5.72 5.61
N LYS A 56 -8.85 5.29 6.58
CA LYS A 56 -8.91 3.89 7.03
C LYS A 56 -9.51 2.95 5.96
N GLU A 57 -10.44 3.48 5.18
CA GLU A 57 -11.16 2.70 4.18
C GLU A 57 -10.67 3.09 2.78
N PRO A 58 -10.25 2.11 1.96
CA PRO A 58 -9.98 2.39 0.55
C PRO A 58 -11.27 2.88 -0.12
N PRO A 59 -11.16 3.66 -1.20
CA PRO A 59 -12.33 4.18 -1.90
C PRO A 59 -13.29 3.04 -2.29
N ALA A 60 -14.59 3.29 -2.09
CA ALA A 60 -15.62 2.38 -2.53
C ALA A 60 -15.52 2.18 -4.05
N GLY A 61 -15.70 0.94 -4.52
CA GLY A 61 -15.63 0.64 -5.95
C GLY A 61 -14.91 -0.66 -6.27
N LYS A 62 -14.36 -0.70 -7.47
CA LYS A 62 -13.73 -1.90 -8.06
C LYS A 62 -12.41 -2.22 -7.36
N MET A 63 -12.02 -3.50 -7.44
CA MET A 63 -10.74 -3.98 -6.91
C MET A 63 -9.55 -3.20 -7.48
N GLU A 64 -9.58 -2.87 -8.79
CA GLU A 64 -8.52 -2.10 -9.44
C GLU A 64 -8.27 -0.74 -8.75
N THR A 65 -9.34 -0.03 -8.38
CA THR A 65 -9.26 1.26 -7.68
C THR A 65 -8.67 1.09 -6.29
N LYS A 66 -9.05 0.03 -5.57
CA LYS A 66 -8.51 -0.28 -4.24
C LYS A 66 -7.02 -0.63 -4.32
N LEU A 67 -6.61 -1.39 -5.34
CA LEU A 67 -5.20 -1.71 -5.59
C LEU A 67 -4.39 -0.46 -5.90
N LEU A 68 -4.89 0.42 -6.78
CA LEU A 68 -4.21 1.67 -7.10
C LEU A 68 -4.05 2.56 -5.86
N PHE A 69 -5.11 2.66 -5.05
CA PHE A 69 -5.09 3.40 -3.79
C PHE A 69 -4.06 2.83 -2.79
N MET A 70 -4.04 1.51 -2.61
CA MET A 70 -3.06 0.85 -1.73
C MET A 70 -1.62 0.96 -2.27
N GLY A 71 -1.44 0.93 -3.60
CA GLY A 71 -0.16 1.21 -4.23
C GLY A 71 0.36 2.60 -3.88
N GLY A 72 -0.51 3.61 -3.88
CA GLY A 72 -0.17 4.98 -3.46
C GLY A 72 0.19 5.08 -1.98
N ILE A 73 -0.50 4.34 -1.11
CA ILE A 73 -0.16 4.25 0.32
C ILE A 73 1.24 3.64 0.49
N LEU A 74 1.55 2.53 -0.20
CA LEU A 74 2.86 1.88 -0.12
C LEU A 74 3.97 2.78 -0.65
N ASP A 75 3.73 3.53 -1.73
CA ASP A 75 4.67 4.51 -2.26
C ASP A 75 4.96 5.64 -1.27
N THR A 76 3.92 6.08 -0.56
CA THR A 76 4.06 7.09 0.51
C THR A 76 4.84 6.55 1.70
N TYR A 77 4.57 5.32 2.13
CA TYR A 77 5.34 4.68 3.20
C TYR A 77 6.81 4.47 2.82
N GLU A 78 7.11 4.10 1.57
CA GLU A 78 8.49 3.98 1.11
C GLU A 78 9.24 5.32 1.25
N LYS A 79 8.62 6.42 0.82
CA LYS A 79 9.18 7.78 0.95
C LYS A 79 9.35 8.18 2.42
N LEU A 80 8.33 7.95 3.25
CA LEU A 80 8.34 8.27 4.68
C LEU A 80 9.44 7.53 5.43
N LEU A 81 9.51 6.21 5.27
CA LEU A 81 10.53 5.37 5.91
C LEU A 81 11.94 5.73 5.41
N GLY A 82 12.08 6.05 4.12
CA GLY A 82 13.33 6.55 3.56
C GLY A 82 13.77 7.88 4.18
N HIS A 83 12.83 8.77 4.50
CA HIS A 83 13.12 10.02 5.21
C HIS A 83 13.51 9.76 6.67
N MET A 84 12.75 8.93 7.39
CA MET A 84 13.04 8.55 8.78
C MET A 84 14.43 7.93 8.92
N LEU A 85 14.87 7.14 7.93
CA LEU A 85 16.23 6.59 7.88
C LEU A 85 17.30 7.67 7.70
N LYS A 86 17.08 8.64 6.81
CA LYS A 86 18.03 9.74 6.57
C LYS A 86 18.19 10.64 7.79
N GLN A 87 17.16 10.75 8.63
CA GLN A 87 17.19 11.54 9.85
C GLN A 87 17.90 10.83 11.02
N GLN A 88 18.21 9.53 10.90
CA GLN A 88 18.96 8.84 11.95
C GLN A 88 20.37 9.44 12.08
N PRO A 89 20.90 9.62 13.31
CA PRO A 89 22.27 10.06 13.51
C PRO A 89 23.22 9.18 12.69
N THR A 90 24.02 9.79 11.81
CA THR A 90 25.11 9.07 11.15
C THR A 90 26.20 8.89 12.21
N ALA A 91 26.64 7.65 12.43
CA ALA A 91 27.72 7.36 13.38
C ALA A 91 28.89 8.31 13.13
N SER A 92 29.13 9.21 14.08
CA SER A 92 30.33 10.07 14.08
C SER A 92 31.55 9.16 14.27
N PRO A 93 32.71 9.42 13.63
CA PRO A 93 33.91 8.63 13.85
C PRO A 93 34.29 8.69 15.33
N GLN A 94 34.38 7.51 15.95
CA GLN A 94 34.77 7.33 17.35
C GLN A 94 36.22 7.80 17.52
N THR A 95 36.43 8.98 18.10
CA THR A 95 37.65 9.26 18.85
C THR A 95 37.54 8.53 20.18
N ALA A 96 38.48 7.60 20.42
CA ALA A 96 38.58 6.83 21.65
C ALA A 96 38.68 7.76 22.86
N SER A 97 37.65 7.73 23.72
CA SER A 97 37.69 8.28 25.06
C SER A 97 37.16 7.21 26.00
N ILE A 98 38.09 6.53 26.65
CA ILE A 98 37.83 5.58 27.73
C ILE A 98 37.15 6.34 28.87
N SER A 99 35.96 5.92 29.28
CA SER A 99 35.47 6.09 30.66
C SER A 99 34.38 5.08 30.96
N THR A 100 34.57 4.45 32.11
CA THR A 100 33.98 3.24 32.63
C THR A 100 32.63 3.50 33.32
N ASP A 101 31.75 2.50 33.25
CA ASP A 101 30.56 2.22 34.07
C ASP A 101 29.40 3.21 34.13
N SER A 102 28.28 2.81 33.52
CA SER A 102 26.99 2.78 34.21
C SER A 102 26.07 1.73 33.57
N TYR A 103 25.69 0.76 34.41
CA TYR A 103 24.69 -0.25 34.12
C TYR A 103 23.33 0.41 33.91
N ASP A 104 22.87 0.50 32.67
CA ASP A 104 21.46 0.70 32.39
C ASP A 104 21.00 -0.17 31.20
N ARG A 105 20.36 -1.28 31.59
CA ARG A 105 19.22 -1.89 30.92
C ARG A 105 19.41 -2.27 29.45
N ALA A 106 19.95 -3.48 29.25
CA ALA A 106 19.76 -4.27 28.05
C ALA A 106 18.26 -4.56 27.80
N GLY A 107 17.58 -3.65 27.10
CA GLY A 107 16.41 -3.96 26.28
C GLY A 107 16.87 -4.44 24.90
N PRO A 108 16.01 -5.04 24.05
CA PRO A 108 16.42 -5.57 22.76
C PRO A 108 16.84 -4.40 21.85
N SER A 109 18.12 -4.06 21.89
CA SER A 109 18.75 -3.04 21.05
C SER A 109 18.96 -3.64 19.66
N GLY A 110 17.86 -3.82 18.91
CA GLY A 110 17.92 -3.77 17.46
C GLY A 110 18.15 -2.32 17.07
N ASP A 111 19.20 -2.04 16.30
CA ASP A 111 19.45 -0.69 15.78
C ASP A 111 18.18 -0.18 15.09
N VAL A 112 17.65 0.97 15.52
CA VAL A 112 16.46 1.62 14.93
C VAL A 112 16.62 1.75 13.41
N ARG A 113 17.86 1.99 12.97
CA ARG A 113 18.20 2.06 11.55
C ARG A 113 17.98 0.71 10.85
N ASP A 114 18.31 -0.41 11.48
CA ASP A 114 18.10 -1.75 10.92
C ASP A 114 16.62 -2.16 10.93
N ASP A 115 15.88 -1.79 11.98
CA ASP A 115 14.42 -1.96 12.04
C ASP A 115 13.71 -1.19 10.91
N LEU A 116 14.10 0.07 10.68
CA LEU A 116 13.58 0.86 9.57
C LEU A 116 13.96 0.28 8.20
N LYS A 117 15.21 -0.15 8.01
CA LYS A 117 15.64 -0.82 6.77
C LYS A 117 14.82 -2.08 6.51
N PHE A 118 14.58 -2.88 7.54
CA PHE A 118 13.82 -4.11 7.42
C PHE A 118 12.39 -3.85 6.94
N ILE A 119 11.68 -2.91 7.55
CA ILE A 119 10.31 -2.55 7.11
C ILE A 119 10.33 -1.96 5.70
N LEU A 120 11.26 -1.04 5.42
CA LEU A 120 11.39 -0.42 4.10
C LEU A 120 11.57 -1.47 3.00
N GLU A 121 12.43 -2.47 3.24
CA GLU A 121 12.63 -3.56 2.29
C GLU A 121 11.35 -4.38 2.09
N LYS A 122 10.60 -4.66 3.16
CA LYS A 122 9.32 -5.38 3.05
C LYS A 122 8.26 -4.62 2.27
N VAL A 123 8.21 -3.29 2.42
CA VAL A 123 7.34 -2.42 1.62
C VAL A 123 7.73 -2.48 0.14
N ARG A 124 9.04 -2.35 -0.16
CA ARG A 124 9.57 -2.44 -1.54
C ARG A 124 9.30 -3.79 -2.19
N GLU A 125 9.54 -4.87 -1.48
CA GLU A 125 9.24 -6.22 -1.95
C GLU A 125 7.76 -6.39 -2.30
N LEU A 126 6.86 -5.87 -1.44
CA LEU A 126 5.42 -5.94 -1.68
C LEU A 126 5.02 -5.10 -2.90
N LYS A 127 5.54 -3.88 -3.03
CA LYS A 127 5.30 -3.02 -4.21
C LYS A 127 5.72 -3.73 -5.49
N LYS A 128 6.96 -4.21 -5.55
CA LYS A 128 7.52 -4.86 -6.73
C LYS A 128 6.78 -6.14 -7.13
N LYS A 129 6.34 -6.95 -6.15
CA LYS A 129 5.70 -8.25 -6.41
C LYS A 129 4.20 -8.15 -6.69
N LYS A 130 3.50 -7.19 -6.09
CA LYS A 130 2.02 -7.15 -6.07
C LYS A 130 1.40 -5.86 -6.61
N PHE A 131 2.19 -4.80 -6.74
CA PHE A 131 1.70 -3.49 -7.13
C PHE A 131 2.49 -2.85 -8.30
N HIS A 132 3.19 -3.66 -9.10
CA HIS A 132 4.05 -3.15 -10.18
C HIS A 132 3.24 -2.37 -11.25
N GLU A 133 2.08 -2.88 -11.66
CA GLU A 133 1.19 -2.16 -12.59
C GLU A 133 0.71 -0.83 -12.01
N GLN A 134 0.33 -0.83 -10.73
CA GLN A 134 -0.12 0.35 -10.02
C GLN A 134 1.00 1.37 -9.89
N GLU A 135 2.24 0.94 -9.65
CA GLU A 135 3.42 1.81 -9.60
C GLU A 135 3.67 2.51 -10.93
N MET A 136 3.53 1.81 -12.06
CA MET A 136 3.65 2.41 -13.40
C MET A 136 2.58 3.47 -13.65
N ILE A 137 1.32 3.19 -13.29
CA ILE A 137 0.22 4.15 -13.41
C ILE A 137 0.46 5.36 -12.51
N LEU A 138 0.83 5.14 -11.24
CA LEU A 138 1.10 6.22 -10.28
C LEU A 138 2.25 7.13 -10.73
N ARG A 139 3.31 6.56 -11.32
CA ARG A 139 4.38 7.35 -11.94
C ARG A 139 3.85 8.23 -13.07
N GLY A 140 3.08 7.66 -14.00
CA GLY A 140 2.46 8.44 -15.08
C GLY A 140 1.56 9.58 -14.55
N LEU A 141 0.76 9.32 -13.50
CA LEU A 141 -0.05 10.35 -12.84
C LEU A 141 0.81 11.43 -12.16
N GLN A 142 1.93 11.03 -11.57
CA GLN A 142 2.87 11.98 -10.97
C GLN A 142 3.52 12.84 -12.05
N ASP A 143 3.92 12.28 -13.19
CA ASP A 143 4.52 13.02 -14.30
C ASP A 143 3.53 14.07 -14.85
N LEU A 144 2.26 13.71 -14.98
CA LEU A 144 1.18 14.64 -15.37
C LEU A 144 1.04 15.83 -14.40
N LYS A 145 1.27 15.62 -13.10
CA LYS A 145 1.24 16.69 -12.09
C LYS A 145 2.39 17.70 -12.25
N HIS A 146 3.53 17.27 -12.80
CA HIS A 146 4.73 18.12 -12.94
C HIS A 146 4.83 18.78 -14.33
N VAL A 147 3.79 18.68 -15.16
CA VAL A 147 3.73 19.38 -16.44
C VAL A 147 3.81 20.89 -16.22
N GLN A 148 4.70 21.55 -16.96
CA GLN A 148 4.91 23.00 -16.89
C GLN A 148 3.77 23.72 -17.63
N MET A 149 2.65 23.95 -16.94
CA MET A 149 1.45 24.53 -17.54
C MET A 149 1.65 25.94 -18.10
N ASP A 150 2.60 26.70 -17.55
CA ASP A 150 2.90 28.08 -17.95
C ASP A 150 3.85 28.16 -19.16
N ASN A 151 4.38 27.02 -19.62
CA ASN A 151 5.31 26.98 -20.73
C ASN A 151 4.56 26.94 -22.07
N LEU A 152 4.74 27.99 -22.90
CA LEU A 152 4.07 28.12 -24.20
C LEU A 152 4.31 26.92 -25.13
N VAL A 153 5.51 26.33 -25.12
CA VAL A 153 5.82 25.16 -25.94
C VAL A 153 5.02 23.94 -25.49
N VAL A 154 4.86 23.77 -24.17
CA VAL A 154 4.05 22.69 -23.59
C VAL A 154 2.58 22.89 -23.94
N GLN A 155 2.06 24.11 -23.81
CA GLN A 155 0.69 24.46 -24.18
C GLN A 155 0.41 24.15 -25.66
N SER A 156 1.29 24.57 -26.56
CA SER A 156 1.13 24.31 -28.00
C SER A 156 1.15 22.81 -28.32
N LYS A 157 2.01 22.02 -27.68
CA LYS A 157 2.04 20.55 -27.85
C LYS A 157 0.77 19.90 -27.31
N ALA A 158 0.32 20.31 -26.13
CA ALA A 158 -0.91 19.79 -25.54
C ALA A 158 -2.14 20.07 -26.42
N LEU A 159 -2.23 21.27 -27.01
CA LEU A 159 -3.28 21.61 -27.97
C LEU A 159 -3.25 20.76 -29.24
N TRP A 160 -2.04 20.39 -29.70
CA TRP A 160 -1.88 19.52 -30.85
C TRP A 160 -2.38 18.08 -30.59
N GLU A 161 -2.14 17.56 -29.39
CA GLU A 161 -2.55 16.20 -28.99
C GLU A 161 -4.02 16.10 -28.55
N LEU A 162 -4.65 17.24 -28.24
CA LEU A 162 -5.99 17.32 -27.67
C LEU A 162 -7.08 16.59 -28.48
N PRO A 163 -7.17 16.71 -29.82
CA PRO A 163 -8.21 16.02 -30.58
C PRO A 163 -8.20 14.51 -30.37
N TRP A 164 -7.01 13.90 -30.43
CA TRP A 164 -6.84 12.46 -30.24
C TRP A 164 -7.15 12.03 -28.80
N LEU A 165 -6.63 12.77 -27.80
CA LEU A 165 -6.89 12.48 -26.39
C LEU A 165 -8.38 12.58 -26.03
N TYR A 166 -9.08 13.57 -26.59
CA TYR A 166 -10.50 13.78 -26.37
C TYR A 166 -11.35 12.65 -26.98
N GLU A 167 -10.99 12.21 -28.19
CA GLU A 167 -11.64 11.07 -28.86
C GLU A 167 -11.46 9.78 -28.05
N GLU A 168 -10.22 9.48 -27.63
CA GLU A 168 -9.90 8.30 -26.84
C GLU A 168 -10.64 8.29 -25.49
N ALA A 169 -10.63 9.41 -24.78
CA ALA A 169 -11.35 9.55 -23.50
C ALA A 169 -12.87 9.32 -23.67
N SER A 170 -13.44 9.84 -24.77
CA SER A 170 -14.86 9.70 -25.09
C SER A 170 -15.23 8.24 -25.41
N SER A 171 -14.40 7.56 -26.22
CA SER A 171 -14.61 6.17 -26.64
C SER A 171 -14.61 5.20 -25.44
N LEU A 172 -13.73 5.42 -24.46
CA LEU A 172 -13.65 4.61 -23.24
C LEU A 172 -14.92 4.70 -22.39
N SER A 173 -15.50 5.91 -22.27
CA SER A 173 -16.77 6.12 -21.57
C SER A 173 -17.91 5.38 -22.26
N ASP A 174 -18.03 5.49 -23.57
CA ASP A 174 -19.17 4.94 -24.30
C ASP A 174 -19.13 3.42 -24.40
N ASN A 175 -17.93 2.83 -24.53
CA ASN A 175 -17.73 1.38 -24.42
C ASN A 175 -18.24 0.84 -23.06
N SER A 176 -18.00 1.59 -21.98
CA SER A 176 -18.48 1.23 -20.65
C SER A 176 -20.02 1.24 -20.55
N LYS A 177 -20.67 2.24 -21.18
CA LYS A 177 -22.14 2.37 -21.24
C LYS A 177 -22.75 1.27 -22.09
N MET A 178 -22.18 0.99 -23.27
CA MET A 178 -22.68 -0.03 -24.19
C MET A 178 -22.59 -1.43 -23.58
N ARG A 179 -21.47 -1.74 -22.88
CA ARG A 179 -21.31 -3.00 -22.15
C ARG A 179 -22.38 -3.19 -21.06
N ARG A 180 -22.75 -2.11 -20.35
CA ARG A 180 -23.84 -2.15 -19.35
C ARG A 180 -25.20 -2.41 -20.02
N ARG A 181 -25.49 -1.78 -21.15
CA ARG A 181 -26.76 -1.97 -21.89
C ARG A 181 -26.91 -3.42 -22.38
N ARG A 182 -25.87 -4.00 -22.98
CA ARG A 182 -25.88 -5.40 -23.43
C ARG A 182 -26.13 -6.38 -22.28
N ARG A 183 -25.49 -6.18 -21.12
CA ARG A 183 -25.75 -7.00 -19.91
C ARG A 183 -27.19 -6.92 -19.42
N ARG A 184 -27.83 -5.76 -19.50
CA ARG A 184 -29.25 -5.59 -19.12
C ARG A 184 -30.18 -6.32 -20.08
N GLN A 185 -29.87 -6.32 -21.38
CA GLN A 185 -30.67 -7.02 -22.39
C GLN A 185 -30.58 -8.55 -22.23
N ALA A 186 -29.38 -9.09 -22.01
CA ALA A 186 -29.19 -10.54 -21.80
C ALA A 186 -29.92 -11.09 -20.56
N ARG A 187 -30.07 -10.29 -19.49
CA ARG A 187 -30.86 -10.67 -18.31
C ARG A 187 -32.36 -10.66 -18.58
N LYS A 188 -32.84 -9.76 -19.43
CA LYS A 188 -34.27 -9.69 -19.79
C LYS A 188 -34.71 -10.85 -20.69
N SER A 189 -33.81 -11.38 -21.52
CA SER A 189 -34.10 -12.56 -22.35
C SER A 189 -34.09 -13.86 -21.54
N GLN A 190 -33.33 -13.96 -20.46
CA GLN A 190 -33.29 -15.16 -19.58
C GLN A 190 -34.46 -15.25 -18.60
N LEU A 191 -35.16 -14.14 -18.33
CA LEU A 191 -36.36 -14.10 -17.47
C LEU A 191 -37.67 -14.33 -18.26
N ARG A 192 -37.58 -14.46 -19.59
CA ARG A 192 -38.72 -14.61 -20.51
C ARG A 192 -38.74 -15.94 -21.27
N GLY A 193 -37.78 -16.83 -21.03
CA GLY A 193 -37.78 -18.22 -21.48
C GLY A 193 -37.90 -19.13 -20.27
#